data_AF-J0L7C7-F1
#
_entry.id   AF-J0L7C7-F1
#
_cell.length_a   1.000
_cell.length_b   1.000
_cell.length_c   1.000
_cell.angle_alpha   90.00
_cell.angle_beta   90.00
_cell.angle_gamma   90.00
#
_symmetry.space_group_name_H-M   'P 1'
#
loop_
_entity.id
_entity.type
_entity.pdbx_description
1 polymer ?
#
loop_
_entity_poly.entity_id
_entity_poly.type
_entity_poly.pdbx_seq_one_letter_code
_entity_poly.pdbx_strand_id
1 'polypeptide(L)'
;MLDINPILLVITLAVFVFLIKYLTKNLYDPLLKYMDDREARLENDRNSVSQNSSEIDSLRKEAQETLAKARAEAISIKEKTISEAKESISKRFQEKKDALAKDYDAFQKALVKEKSGIKTQLMSNSRTFEEALKGRFASI
;
A
#
# COMPACT_ATOMS: atom_id res chain seq x y z
N MET A 1 43.96 -88.46 -5.93
CA MET A 1 42.87 -88.87 -6.83
C MET A 1 41.73 -87.89 -6.60
N LEU A 2 41.54 -86.94 -7.51
CA LEU A 2 40.23 -86.29 -7.60
C LEU A 2 39.32 -87.32 -8.26
N ASP A 3 38.61 -88.12 -7.47
CA ASP A 3 37.48 -88.88 -7.97
C ASP A 3 36.34 -87.88 -8.23
N ILE A 4 36.42 -87.22 -9.38
CA ILE A 4 35.35 -86.34 -9.86
C ILE A 4 34.20 -87.25 -10.23
N ASN A 5 33.22 -87.34 -9.33
CA ASN A 5 31.97 -88.03 -9.62
C ASN A 5 31.11 -87.10 -10.51
N PRO A 6 30.92 -87.42 -11.81
CA PRO A 6 30.19 -86.56 -12.73
C PRO A 6 28.72 -86.37 -12.31
N ILE A 7 28.13 -87.35 -11.61
CA ILE A 7 26.76 -87.27 -11.10
C ILE A 7 26.68 -86.25 -9.96
N LEU A 8 27.65 -86.26 -9.05
CA LEU A 8 27.73 -85.29 -7.95
C LEU A 8 27.91 -83.87 -8.48
N LEU A 9 28.71 -83.69 -9.53
CA LEU A 9 28.91 -82.41 -10.19
C LEU A 9 27.60 -81.87 -10.80
N VAL A 10 26.83 -82.72 -11.50
CA VAL A 10 25.55 -82.32 -12.08
C VAL A 10 24.52 -81.96 -11.00
N ILE A 11 24.45 -82.73 -9.91
CA ILE A 11 23.53 -82.45 -8.79
C ILE A 11 23.90 -81.14 -8.09
N THR A 12 25.18 -80.94 -7.78
CA THR A 12 25.66 -79.70 -7.15
C THR A 12 25.43 -78.49 -8.04
N LEU A 13 25.62 -78.60 -9.35
CA LEU A 13 25.27 -77.56 -10.32
C LEU A 13 23.77 -77.24 -10.30
N ALA A 14 22.91 -78.27 -10.28
CA ALA A 14 21.46 -78.08 -10.23
C ALA A 14 21.01 -77.38 -8.95
N VAL A 15 21.56 -77.77 -7.79
CA VAL A 15 21.30 -77.11 -6.49
C VAL A 15 21.81 -75.66 -6.51
N PHE A 16 22.98 -75.40 -7.10
CA PHE A 16 23.52 -74.06 -7.22
C PHE A 16 22.65 -73.15 -8.10
N VAL A 17 22.17 -73.64 -9.24
CA VAL A 17 21.25 -72.89 -10.12
C VAL A 17 19.91 -72.63 -9.41
N PHE A 18 19.40 -73.62 -8.67
CA PHE A 18 18.21 -73.44 -7.85
C PHE A 18 18.41 -72.37 -6.77
N LEU A 19 19.56 -72.40 -6.09
CA LEU A 19 19.92 -71.41 -5.07
C LEU A 19 20.02 -70.00 -5.67
N ILE A 20 20.63 -69.84 -6.84
CA ILE A 20 20.69 -68.54 -7.55
C ILE A 20 19.27 -68.01 -7.81
N LYS A 21 18.38 -68.84 -8.35
CA LYS A 21 16.98 -68.41 -8.60
C LYS A 21 16.26 -68.04 -7.30
N TYR A 22 16.47 -68.81 -6.23
CA TYR A 22 15.89 -68.53 -4.93
C TYR A 22 16.41 -67.21 -4.34
N LEU A 23 17.72 -66.96 -4.39
CA LEU A 23 18.33 -65.71 -3.91
C LEU A 23 17.96 -64.51 -4.77
N THR A 24 17.83 -64.68 -6.09
CA THR A 24 17.41 -63.60 -7.01
C THR A 24 16.08 -63.01 -6.55
N LYS A 25 15.08 -63.87 -6.37
CA LYS A 25 13.74 -63.43 -5.98
C LYS A 25 13.64 -62.96 -4.53
N ASN A 26 14.32 -63.62 -3.59
CA ASN A 26 14.16 -63.35 -2.16
C ASN A 26 15.12 -62.30 -1.60
N LEU A 27 16.26 -62.05 -2.26
CA LEU A 27 17.30 -61.16 -1.73
C LEU A 27 17.68 -60.07 -2.72
N TYR A 28 18.06 -60.41 -3.94
CA TYR A 28 18.59 -59.42 -4.88
C TYR A 28 17.52 -58.44 -5.38
N ASP A 29 16.37 -58.94 -5.83
CA ASP A 29 15.26 -58.10 -6.27
C ASP A 29 14.78 -57.10 -5.20
N PRO A 30 14.48 -57.51 -3.94
CA PRO A 30 14.06 -56.56 -2.91
C PRO A 30 15.18 -55.59 -2.50
N LEU A 31 16.44 -56.03 -2.52
CA LEU A 31 17.58 -55.17 -2.18
C LEU A 31 17.80 -54.08 -3.23
N LEU A 32 17.78 -54.45 -4.52
CA LEU A 32 17.93 -53.50 -5.63
C LEU A 32 16.76 -52.53 -5.66
N LYS A 33 15.53 -53.02 -5.46
CA LYS A 33 14.36 -52.15 -5.34
C LYS A 33 14.49 -51.13 -4.23
N TYR A 34 15.04 -51.50 -3.07
CA TYR A 34 15.28 -50.55 -1.99
C TYR A 34 16.32 -49.49 -2.35
N MET A 35 17.34 -49.85 -3.12
CA MET A 35 18.33 -48.90 -3.64
C MET A 35 17.69 -47.93 -4.63
N ASP A 36 16.90 -48.44 -5.58
CA ASP A 36 16.19 -47.62 -6.57
C ASP A 36 15.17 -46.69 -5.90
N ASP A 37 14.38 -47.20 -4.95
CA ASP A 37 13.41 -46.40 -4.18
C ASP A 37 14.11 -45.28 -3.40
N ARG A 38 15.31 -45.54 -2.87
CA ARG A 38 16.11 -44.53 -2.17
C ARG A 38 16.66 -43.48 -3.12
N GLU A 39 17.15 -43.88 -4.28
CA GLU A 39 17.66 -42.96 -5.30
C GLU A 39 16.55 -42.06 -5.85
N ALA A 40 15.38 -42.64 -6.16
CA ALA A 40 14.20 -41.91 -6.60
C ALA A 40 13.68 -40.92 -5.53
N ARG A 41 13.73 -41.29 -4.24
CA ARG A 41 13.40 -40.37 -3.14
C ARG A 41 14.37 -39.21 -3.07
N LEU A 42 15.68 -39.47 -3.17
CA LEU A 42 16.69 -38.42 -3.10
C LEU A 42 16.60 -37.46 -4.29
N GLU A 43 16.32 -37.97 -5.49
CA GLU A 43 16.10 -37.16 -6.67
C GLU A 43 14.84 -36.28 -6.52
N ASN A 44 13.73 -36.85 -6.04
CA ASN A 44 12.51 -36.10 -5.76
C ASN A 44 12.74 -35.02 -4.70
N ASP A 45 13.40 -35.34 -3.58
CA ASP A 45 13.70 -34.37 -2.53
C ASP A 45 14.58 -33.23 -3.08
N ARG A 46 15.58 -33.55 -3.91
CA ARG A 46 16.41 -32.53 -4.56
C ARG A 46 15.61 -31.63 -5.51
N ASN A 47 14.73 -32.21 -6.30
CA ASN A 47 13.86 -31.47 -7.22
C ASN A 47 12.88 -30.58 -6.46
N SER A 48 12.27 -31.08 -5.38
CA SER A 48 11.37 -30.31 -4.51
C SER A 48 12.09 -29.17 -3.81
N VAL A 49 13.32 -29.37 -3.32
CA VAL A 49 14.13 -28.27 -2.75
C VAL A 49 14.43 -27.20 -3.80
N SER A 50 14.81 -27.60 -5.02
CA SER A 50 15.07 -26.67 -6.11
C SER A 50 13.81 -25.89 -6.50
N GLN A 51 12.68 -26.55 -6.66
CA GLN A 51 11.40 -25.91 -7.01
C GLN A 51 10.96 -24.94 -5.91
N ASN A 52 10.99 -25.36 -4.65
CA ASN A 52 10.64 -24.50 -3.51
C ASN A 52 11.54 -23.26 -3.44
N SER A 53 12.84 -23.39 -3.70
CA SER A 53 13.75 -22.23 -3.71
C SER A 53 13.38 -21.21 -4.80
N SER A 54 13.05 -21.68 -6.01
CA SER A 54 12.64 -20.80 -7.11
C SER A 54 11.30 -20.12 -6.86
N GLU A 55 10.37 -20.81 -6.20
CA GLU A 55 9.05 -20.26 -5.85
C GLU A 55 9.16 -19.23 -4.70
N ILE A 56 10.06 -19.46 -3.74
CA ILE A 56 10.33 -18.47 -2.68
C ILE A 56 10.93 -17.19 -3.28
N ASP A 57 11.86 -17.31 -4.22
CA ASP A 57 12.47 -16.15 -4.89
C ASP A 57 11.46 -15.38 -5.73
N SER A 58 10.56 -16.08 -6.45
CA SER A 58 9.50 -15.41 -7.23
C SER A 58 8.50 -14.70 -6.32
N LEU A 59 8.04 -15.34 -5.25
CA LEU A 59 7.15 -14.74 -4.24
C LEU A 59 7.81 -13.53 -3.56
N ARG A 60 9.11 -13.60 -3.25
CA ARG A 60 9.86 -12.47 -2.69
C ARG A 60 9.92 -11.30 -3.66
N LYS A 61 10.12 -11.56 -4.95
CA LYS A 61 10.14 -10.53 -5.99
C LYS A 61 8.76 -9.88 -6.14
N GLU A 62 7.70 -10.68 -6.21
CA GLU A 62 6.33 -10.18 -6.31
C GLU A 62 5.93 -9.34 -5.09
N ALA A 63 6.32 -9.78 -3.88
CA ALA A 63 6.11 -9.01 -2.66
C ALA A 63 6.85 -7.67 -2.69
N GLN A 64 8.11 -7.65 -3.14
CA GLN A 64 8.88 -6.41 -3.29
C GLN A 64 8.25 -5.46 -4.32
N GLU A 65 7.81 -5.97 -5.46
CA GLU A 65 7.13 -5.17 -6.50
C GLU A 65 5.81 -4.59 -5.98
N THR A 66 5.01 -5.39 -5.28
CA THR A 66 3.75 -4.95 -4.67
C THR A 66 3.99 -3.85 -3.63
N LEU A 67 5.01 -4.03 -2.80
CA LEU A 67 5.36 -3.06 -1.75
C LEU A 67 5.92 -1.76 -2.35
N ALA A 68 6.67 -1.84 -3.46
CA ALA A 68 7.12 -0.67 -4.21
C ALA A 68 5.94 0.09 -4.86
N LYS A 69 5.00 -0.62 -5.49
CA LYS A 69 3.78 -0.02 -6.06
C LYS A 69 2.93 0.66 -4.98
N ALA A 70 2.67 -0.02 -3.87
CA ALA A 70 1.90 0.55 -2.76
C ALA A 70 2.56 1.81 -2.18
N ARG A 71 3.90 1.84 -2.07
CA ARG A 71 4.63 3.05 -1.64
C ARG A 71 4.49 4.19 -2.65
N ALA A 72 4.63 3.91 -3.95
CA ALA A 72 4.48 4.91 -4.99
C ALA A 72 3.06 5.49 -5.02
N GLU A 73 2.04 4.64 -4.89
CA GLU A 73 0.64 5.06 -4.79
C GLU A 73 0.39 5.90 -3.55
N ALA A 74 0.91 5.50 -2.38
CA ALA A 74 0.77 6.28 -1.15
C ALA A 74 1.41 7.68 -1.26
N ILE A 75 2.58 7.79 -1.88
CA ILE A 75 3.24 9.07 -2.16
C ILE A 75 2.38 9.92 -3.11
N SER A 76 1.90 9.32 -4.20
CA SER A 76 1.05 9.99 -5.18
C SER A 76 -0.26 10.51 -4.56
N ILE A 77 -0.94 9.69 -3.74
CA ILE A 77 -2.16 10.09 -3.02
C ILE A 77 -1.87 11.25 -2.08
N LYS A 78 -0.77 11.17 -1.30
CA LYS A 78 -0.37 12.25 -0.40
C LYS A 78 -0.12 13.55 -1.16
N GLU A 79 0.62 13.49 -2.25
CA GLU A 79 0.96 14.67 -3.04
C GLU A 79 -0.28 15.29 -3.71
N LYS A 80 -1.16 14.45 -4.28
CA LYS A 80 -2.44 14.89 -4.83
C LYS A 80 -3.32 15.55 -3.76
N THR A 81 -3.43 14.95 -2.58
CA THR A 81 -4.24 15.49 -1.47
C THR A 81 -3.68 16.82 -0.99
N ILE A 82 -2.36 16.96 -0.87
CA ILE A 82 -1.71 18.23 -0.50
C ILE A 82 -1.94 19.29 -1.57
N SER A 83 -1.86 18.93 -2.85
CA SER A 83 -2.10 19.86 -3.96
C SER A 83 -3.54 20.36 -3.97
N GLU A 84 -4.52 19.45 -3.88
CA GLU A 84 -5.95 19.79 -3.82
C GLU A 84 -6.29 20.63 -2.58
N ALA A 85 -5.68 20.32 -1.43
CA ALA A 85 -5.84 21.11 -0.23
C ALA A 85 -5.27 22.53 -0.41
N LYS A 86 -4.08 22.68 -1.00
CA LYS A 86 -3.50 24.01 -1.29
C LYS A 86 -4.36 24.82 -2.25
N GLU A 87 -4.86 24.20 -3.32
CA GLU A 87 -5.70 24.86 -4.31
C GLU A 87 -7.02 25.31 -3.70
N SER A 88 -7.68 24.45 -2.92
CA SER A 88 -8.93 24.79 -2.24
C SER A 88 -8.76 25.88 -1.18
N ILE A 89 -7.65 25.88 -0.43
CA ILE A 89 -7.31 26.95 0.52
C ILE A 89 -7.07 28.27 -0.24
N SER A 90 -6.29 28.25 -1.31
CA SER A 90 -6.02 29.44 -2.13
C SER A 90 -7.30 30.03 -2.68
N LYS A 91 -8.18 29.19 -3.23
CA LYS A 91 -9.47 29.61 -3.75
C LYS A 91 -10.36 30.22 -2.67
N ARG A 92 -10.52 29.55 -1.52
CA ARG A 92 -11.29 30.09 -0.39
C ARG A 92 -10.70 31.38 0.16
N PHE A 93 -9.38 31.50 0.17
CA PHE A 93 -8.70 32.72 0.61
C PHE A 93 -8.98 33.88 -0.35
N GLN A 94 -8.89 33.67 -1.66
CA GLN A 94 -9.27 34.67 -2.67
C GLN A 94 -10.73 35.07 -2.55
N GLU A 95 -11.65 34.09 -2.47
CA GLU A 95 -13.09 34.36 -2.29
C GLU A 95 -13.38 35.20 -1.04
N LYS A 96 -12.72 34.89 0.09
CA LYS A 96 -12.87 35.67 1.33
C LYS A 96 -12.26 37.07 1.21
N LYS A 97 -11.13 37.20 0.52
CA LYS A 97 -10.48 38.50 0.28
C LYS A 97 -11.35 39.39 -0.62
N ASP A 98 -11.94 38.82 -1.67
CA ASP A 98 -12.82 39.55 -2.59
C ASP A 98 -14.14 39.93 -1.93
N ALA A 99 -14.71 39.04 -1.10
CA ALA A 99 -15.88 39.36 -0.29
C ALA A 99 -15.59 40.51 0.68
N LEU A 100 -14.45 40.46 1.39
CA LEU A 100 -14.04 41.51 2.32
C LEU A 100 -13.82 42.85 1.60
N ALA A 101 -13.23 42.84 0.40
CA ALA A 101 -13.06 44.06 -0.39
C ALA A 101 -14.41 44.68 -0.79
N LYS A 102 -15.40 43.86 -1.17
CA LYS A 102 -16.76 44.31 -1.46
C LYS A 102 -17.46 44.88 -0.22
N ASP A 103 -17.35 44.20 0.91
CA ASP A 103 -17.94 44.65 2.18
C ASP A 103 -17.32 45.97 2.63
N TYR A 104 -16.01 46.14 2.45
CA TYR A 104 -15.30 47.38 2.76
C TYR A 104 -15.75 48.55 1.86
N ASP A 105 -15.88 48.33 0.56
CA ASP A 105 -16.38 49.34 -0.38
C ASP A 105 -17.84 49.73 -0.06
N ALA A 106 -18.68 48.75 0.27
CA ALA A 106 -20.06 49.00 0.71
C ALA A 106 -20.10 49.80 2.02
N PHE A 107 -19.26 49.47 2.99
CA PHE A 107 -19.13 50.20 4.25
C PHE A 107 -18.67 51.65 4.03
N GLN A 108 -17.68 51.86 3.16
CA GLN A 108 -17.19 53.20 2.83
C GLN A 108 -18.28 54.06 2.17
N LYS A 109 -19.05 53.49 1.23
CA LYS A 109 -20.20 54.16 0.62
C LYS A 109 -21.29 54.49 1.65
N ALA A 110 -21.58 53.58 2.58
CA ALA A 110 -22.53 53.80 3.66
C ALA A 110 -22.09 54.96 4.57
N LEU A 111 -20.81 55.01 4.96
CA LEU A 111 -20.25 56.10 5.77
C LEU A 111 -20.36 57.46 5.10
N VAL A 112 -20.05 57.54 3.79
CA VAL A 112 -20.18 58.79 3.04
C VAL A 112 -21.64 59.25 3.00
N LYS A 113 -22.57 58.31 2.77
CA LYS A 113 -24.01 58.58 2.77
C LYS A 113 -24.48 59.06 4.15
N GLU A 114 -24.10 58.37 5.21
CA GLU A 114 -24.48 58.72 6.59
C GLU A 114 -23.91 60.10 6.98
N LYS A 115 -22.64 60.38 6.67
CA LYS A 115 -22.04 61.71 6.88
C LYS A 115 -22.80 62.81 6.14
N SER A 116 -23.21 62.58 4.90
CA SER A 116 -24.00 63.54 4.13
C SER A 116 -25.41 63.74 4.70
N GLY A 117 -26.03 62.66 5.20
CA GLY A 117 -27.32 62.68 5.88
C GLY A 117 -27.27 63.48 7.18
N ILE A 118 -26.28 63.18 8.04
CA ILE A 118 -26.03 63.92 9.28
C ILE A 118 -25.78 65.40 8.99
N LYS A 119 -24.96 65.72 7.98
CA LYS A 119 -24.71 67.12 7.58
C LYS A 119 -26.01 67.83 7.18
N THR A 120 -26.87 67.16 6.42
CA THR A 120 -28.15 67.73 5.98
C THR A 120 -29.10 67.93 7.16
N GLN A 121 -29.19 66.95 8.07
CA GLN A 121 -29.97 67.07 9.30
C GLN A 121 -29.46 68.20 10.22
N LEU A 122 -28.14 68.35 10.36
CA LEU A 122 -27.54 69.41 11.16
C LEU A 122 -27.87 70.79 10.59
N MET A 123 -27.80 70.95 9.26
CA MET A 123 -28.17 72.21 8.59
C MET A 123 -29.67 72.53 8.76
N SER A 124 -30.54 71.53 8.61
CA SER A 124 -32.00 71.67 8.80
C SER A 124 -32.37 72.03 10.24
N ASN A 125 -31.63 71.52 11.22
CA ASN A 125 -31.86 71.76 12.64
C ASN A 125 -30.99 72.91 13.19
N SER A 126 -30.31 73.69 12.35
CA SER A 126 -29.41 74.76 12.82
C SER A 126 -30.14 75.81 13.66
N ARG A 127 -31.36 76.17 13.25
CA ARG A 127 -32.19 77.18 13.92
C ARG A 127 -32.70 76.70 15.27
N THR A 128 -33.13 75.44 15.37
CA THR A 128 -33.53 74.81 16.63
C THR A 128 -32.34 74.60 17.57
N PHE A 129 -31.15 74.33 17.04
CA PHE A 129 -29.91 74.32 17.83
C PHE A 129 -29.52 75.72 18.33
N GLU A 130 -29.64 76.77 17.51
CA GLU A 130 -29.41 78.14 17.95
C GLU A 130 -30.40 78.58 19.04
N GLU A 131 -31.68 78.22 18.91
CA GLU A 131 -32.70 78.50 19.92
C GLU A 131 -32.41 77.75 21.23
N ALA A 132 -32.04 76.46 21.15
CA ALA A 132 -31.65 75.67 22.32
C ALA A 132 -30.38 76.20 23.02
N LEU A 133 -29.39 76.67 22.24
CA LEU A 133 -28.18 77.31 22.77
C LEU A 133 -28.52 78.65 23.43
N LYS A 134 -29.30 79.52 22.78
CA LYS A 134 -29.75 80.79 23.39
C LYS A 134 -30.55 80.55 24.66
N GLY A 135 -31.42 79.55 24.71
CA GLY A 135 -32.17 79.18 25.92
C GLY A 135 -31.27 78.73 27.07
N ARG A 136 -30.19 77.98 26.79
CA ARG A 136 -29.18 77.58 27.78
C ARG A 136 -28.33 78.75 28.27
N PHE A 137 -27.96 79.69 27.38
CA PHE A 137 -27.22 80.89 27.76
C PHE A 137 -28.08 81.95 28.45
N ALA A 138 -29.38 81.96 28.22
CA ALA A 138 -30.33 82.84 28.92
C ALA A 138 -30.75 82.29 30.30
N SER A 139 -30.45 81.02 30.60
CA SER A 139 -30.70 80.39 31.91
C SER A 139 -29.46 80.33 32.82
N ILE A 140 -28.38 81.02 32.44
CA ILE A 140 -27.17 81.29 33.25
C ILE A 140 -27.15 82.79 33.52
#